data_AF-A0A3M7RIS1-F1
#
_entry.id   AF-A0A3M7RIS1-F1
#
_cell.length_a   1.000
_cell.length_b   1.000
_cell.length_c   1.000
_cell.angle_alpha   90.00
_cell.angle_beta   90.00
_cell.angle_gamma   90.00
#
_symmetry.space_group_name_H-M   'P 1'
#
loop_
_entity.id
_entity.type
_entity.pdbx_description
1 polymer ?
#
loop_
_entity_poly.entity_id
_entity_poly.type
_entity_poly.pdbx_seq_one_letter_code
_entity_poly.pdbx_strand_id
1 'polypeptide(L)'
;MVLQAEKYRAVPVALLNMQKSPVWGFVPDAWHHQMIYACDSNFIYLTNPLESKSVESIMNELTSESILLVRSNDVVKRFVANKVNLIDLLVLKNYSNEEKKRWYDMNVLGQVLNVLREHKVYCENLSYNFLKQNDYQESLNQASFIDISPFDISDVRNENNMVSIKNQNQTNTNQNSTSNWSHMTHISIPAAYKAGITLFAHRNSELFNEILSEMELPNRK
;
A
#
# COMPACT_ATOMS: atom_id res chain seq x y z
N MET A 1 -24.35 4.09 26.89
CA MET A 1 -23.24 4.16 25.90
C MET A 1 -22.88 5.60 25.46
N VAL A 2 -23.41 6.63 26.16
CA VAL A 2 -23.04 8.05 26.00
C VAL A 2 -22.30 8.56 27.26
N LEU A 3 -21.95 7.64 28.17
CA LEU A 3 -21.69 7.97 29.56
C LEU A 3 -20.42 8.78 29.78
N GLN A 4 -19.34 8.59 29.01
CA GLN A 4 -18.12 9.41 29.21
C GLN A 4 -18.22 10.79 28.56
N ALA A 5 -18.77 10.88 27.34
CA ALA A 5 -18.94 12.17 26.67
C ALA A 5 -19.98 13.06 27.37
N GLU A 6 -21.08 12.49 27.88
CA GLU A 6 -22.03 13.24 28.71
C GLU A 6 -21.46 13.59 30.09
N LYS A 7 -20.81 12.62 30.77
CA LYS A 7 -20.26 12.85 32.12
C LYS A 7 -19.19 13.94 32.12
N TYR A 8 -18.27 13.91 31.16
CA TYR A 8 -17.14 14.83 31.12
C TYR A 8 -17.32 15.99 30.13
N ARG A 9 -18.43 16.00 29.38
CA ARG A 9 -18.72 16.97 28.31
C ARG A 9 -17.54 17.13 27.35
N ALA A 10 -16.91 15.99 27.00
CA ALA A 10 -15.74 15.95 26.15
C ALA A 10 -15.73 14.75 25.21
N VAL A 11 -15.10 14.92 24.05
CA VAL A 11 -15.03 13.94 22.97
C VAL A 11 -13.56 13.77 22.55
N PRO A 12 -12.94 12.63 22.87
CA PRO A 12 -11.62 12.29 22.37
C PRO A 12 -11.70 11.76 20.94
N VAL A 13 -10.90 12.35 20.05
CA VAL A 13 -10.73 11.91 18.67
C VAL A 13 -9.28 11.50 18.47
N ALA A 14 -9.06 10.22 18.21
CA ALA A 14 -7.75 9.66 17.88
C ALA A 14 -7.47 9.80 16.39
N LEU A 15 -6.26 10.24 16.05
CA LEU A 15 -5.70 10.12 14.73
C LEU A 15 -4.70 8.95 14.74
N LEU A 16 -5.05 7.89 14.04
CA LEU A 16 -4.37 6.59 14.06
C LEU A 16 -3.65 6.31 12.75
N ASN A 17 -2.39 5.88 12.85
CA ASN A 17 -1.65 5.35 11.72
C ASN A 17 -1.97 3.87 11.51
N MET A 18 -3.01 3.60 10.72
CA MET A 18 -3.46 2.24 10.43
C MET A 18 -2.41 1.38 9.72
N GLN A 19 -1.38 1.98 9.13
CA GLN A 19 -0.29 1.26 8.46
C GLN A 19 0.60 0.49 9.45
N LYS A 20 0.49 0.77 10.75
CA LYS A 20 1.16 0.03 11.82
C LYS A 20 0.40 -1.18 12.32
N SER A 21 -0.85 -1.36 11.88
CA SER A 21 -1.66 -2.55 12.20
C SER A 21 -2.17 -3.19 10.91
N PRO A 22 -1.28 -3.84 10.13
CA PRO A 22 -1.68 -4.50 8.90
C PRO A 22 -2.64 -5.65 9.21
N VAL A 23 -3.70 -5.77 8.40
CA VAL A 23 -4.73 -6.80 8.56
C VAL A 23 -4.56 -7.80 7.43
N TRP A 24 -4.26 -9.06 7.76
CA TRP A 24 -3.94 -10.13 6.79
C TRP A 24 -2.78 -9.77 5.84
N GLY A 25 -1.77 -9.04 6.34
CA GLY A 25 -0.62 -8.59 5.55
C GLY A 25 -0.93 -7.43 4.59
N PHE A 26 -2.17 -6.96 4.55
CA PHE A 26 -2.54 -5.75 3.82
C PHE A 26 -2.21 -4.51 4.64
N VAL A 27 -1.43 -3.60 4.05
CA VAL A 27 -1.13 -2.29 4.62
C VAL A 27 -2.18 -1.29 4.12
N PRO A 28 -2.95 -0.67 5.02
CA PRO A 28 -3.86 0.42 4.68
C PRO A 28 -3.14 1.57 3.97
N ASP A 29 -3.82 2.31 3.11
CA ASP A 29 -3.26 3.45 2.36
C ASP A 29 -3.54 4.81 3.03
N ALA A 30 -4.22 4.81 4.18
CA ALA A 30 -4.65 6.02 4.83
C ALA A 30 -4.49 5.97 6.36
N TRP A 31 -4.46 7.17 6.93
CA TRP A 31 -4.58 7.41 8.37
C TRP A 31 -6.05 7.66 8.71
N HIS A 32 -6.51 7.20 9.87
CA HIS A 32 -7.92 7.29 10.25
C HIS A 32 -8.12 8.22 11.44
N HIS A 33 -9.18 9.02 11.39
CA HIS A 33 -9.72 9.71 12.57
C HIS A 33 -10.81 8.84 13.17
N GLN A 34 -10.68 8.47 14.44
CA GLN A 34 -11.60 7.60 15.16
C GLN A 34 -12.03 8.28 16.45
N MET A 35 -13.34 8.33 16.69
CA MET A 35 -13.85 8.83 17.96
C MET A 35 -13.76 7.73 19.00
N ILE A 36 -13.16 8.02 20.16
CA ILE A 36 -13.13 7.11 21.30
C ILE A 36 -14.35 7.41 22.17
N TYR A 37 -15.19 6.40 22.43
CA TYR A 37 -16.39 6.57 23.25
C TYR A 37 -16.32 5.85 24.60
N ALA A 38 -15.41 4.89 24.75
CA ALA A 38 -15.13 4.22 26.00
C ALA A 38 -13.73 3.60 26.00
N CYS A 39 -13.23 3.29 27.19
CA CYS A 39 -12.05 2.44 27.41
C CYS A 39 -12.22 1.64 28.71
N ASP A 40 -11.52 0.51 28.78
CA ASP A 40 -11.28 -0.22 30.02
C ASP A 40 -9.77 -0.51 30.17
N SER A 41 -9.38 -1.42 31.08
CA SER A 41 -7.97 -1.74 31.33
C SER A 41 -7.27 -2.39 30.13
N ASN A 42 -8.01 -2.99 29.20
CA ASN A 42 -7.47 -3.82 28.13
C ASN A 42 -7.84 -3.31 26.73
N PHE A 43 -8.97 -2.62 26.59
CA PHE A 43 -9.56 -2.25 25.32
C PHE A 43 -9.94 -0.76 25.24
N ILE A 44 -9.84 -0.23 24.03
CA ILE A 44 -10.36 1.08 23.63
C ILE A 44 -11.47 0.83 22.61
N TYR A 45 -12.60 1.51 22.83
CA TYR A 45 -13.79 1.38 22.01
C TYR A 45 -13.94 2.61 21.12
N LEU A 46 -13.91 2.35 19.81
CA LEU A 46 -13.90 3.32 18.74
C LEU A 46 -15.23 3.29 17.97
N THR A 47 -15.54 4.40 17.32
CA THR A 47 -16.68 4.47 16.41
C THR A 47 -16.29 5.15 15.10
N ASN A 48 -17.11 4.87 14.07
CA ASN A 48 -16.89 5.15 12.66
C ASN A 48 -15.81 4.27 12.00
N PRO A 49 -15.95 2.93 11.95
CA PRO A 49 -17.08 2.11 12.43
C PRO A 49 -16.94 1.68 13.90
N LEU A 50 -17.98 1.04 14.46
CA LEU A 50 -17.90 0.50 15.82
C LEU A 50 -16.86 -0.62 15.88
N GLU A 51 -15.80 -0.38 16.66
CA GLU A 51 -14.67 -1.30 16.80
C GLU A 51 -14.16 -1.29 18.24
N SER A 52 -13.61 -2.42 18.69
CA SER A 52 -12.84 -2.50 19.93
C SER A 52 -11.44 -2.98 19.60
N LYS A 53 -10.42 -2.24 20.05
CA LYS A 53 -9.02 -2.60 19.86
C LYS A 53 -8.31 -2.70 21.20
N SER A 54 -7.30 -3.57 21.28
CA SER A 54 -6.45 -3.64 22.47
C SER A 54 -5.69 -2.32 22.65
N VAL A 55 -5.42 -1.96 23.91
CA VAL A 55 -4.60 -0.79 24.23
C VAL A 55 -3.25 -0.88 23.51
N GLU A 56 -2.61 -2.04 23.48
CA GLU A 56 -1.34 -2.26 22.78
C GLU A 56 -1.41 -1.92 21.28
N SER A 57 -2.44 -2.40 20.58
CA SER A 57 -2.63 -2.14 19.15
C SER A 57 -2.84 -0.65 18.88
N ILE A 58 -3.68 0.02 19.68
CA ILE A 58 -3.93 1.46 19.56
C ILE A 58 -2.67 2.26 19.86
N MET A 59 -1.89 1.87 20.87
CA MET A 59 -0.66 2.56 21.22
C MET A 59 0.37 2.48 20.11
N ASN A 60 0.51 1.33 19.44
CA ASN A 60 1.37 1.19 18.25
C ASN A 60 0.98 2.15 17.12
N GLU A 61 -0.31 2.43 16.95
CA GLU A 61 -0.82 3.37 15.95
C GLU A 61 -0.66 4.84 16.41
N LEU A 62 -0.94 5.15 17.67
CA LEU A 62 -0.90 6.49 18.28
C LEU A 62 0.51 7.04 18.50
N THR A 63 1.47 6.15 18.77
CA THR A 63 2.87 6.51 19.02
C THR A 63 3.74 6.37 17.78
N SER A 64 3.13 6.11 16.64
CA SER A 64 3.84 5.93 15.40
C SER A 64 4.49 7.23 14.90
N GLU A 65 5.65 7.06 14.26
CA GLU A 65 6.27 8.12 13.48
C GLU A 65 5.28 8.67 12.44
N SER A 66 5.39 9.97 12.16
CA SER A 66 4.57 10.70 11.18
C SER A 66 4.97 10.32 9.73
N ILE A 67 4.90 9.05 9.38
CA ILE A 67 5.33 8.49 8.09
C ILE A 67 4.12 7.88 7.39
N LEU A 68 3.99 8.17 6.09
CA LEU A 68 3.01 7.55 5.22
C LEU A 68 3.71 6.61 4.23
N LEU A 69 3.26 5.37 4.17
CA LEU A 69 3.64 4.41 3.15
C LEU A 69 2.74 4.58 1.93
N VAL A 70 3.35 4.71 0.76
CA VAL A 70 2.67 4.86 -0.53
C VAL A 70 3.04 3.67 -1.42
N ARG A 71 2.06 2.97 -1.98
CA ARG A 71 2.30 1.80 -2.82
C ARG A 71 3.12 2.17 -4.07
N SER A 72 4.07 1.32 -4.44
CA SER A 72 4.89 1.51 -5.65
C SER A 72 4.05 1.64 -6.93
N ASN A 73 2.92 0.94 -6.99
CA ASN A 73 1.98 1.07 -8.11
C ASN A 73 1.36 2.47 -8.21
N ASP A 74 1.05 3.11 -7.08
CA ASP A 74 0.48 4.47 -7.07
C ASP A 74 1.53 5.51 -7.50
N VAL A 75 2.80 5.29 -7.15
CA VAL A 75 3.93 6.09 -7.65
C VAL A 75 4.03 5.99 -9.17
N VAL A 76 4.03 4.78 -9.73
CA VAL A 76 4.06 4.56 -11.18
C VAL A 76 2.87 5.23 -11.86
N LYS A 77 1.66 5.02 -11.33
CA LYS A 77 0.44 5.64 -11.87
C LYS A 77 0.57 7.17 -11.88
N ARG A 78 1.13 7.78 -10.83
CA ARG A 78 1.32 9.22 -10.74
C ARG A 78 2.32 9.76 -11.77
N PHE A 79 3.50 9.15 -11.90
CA PHE A 79 4.56 9.72 -12.73
C PHE A 79 4.55 9.23 -14.18
N VAL A 80 4.19 7.97 -14.42
CA VAL A 80 4.16 7.38 -15.76
C VAL A 80 2.80 7.60 -16.42
N ALA A 81 1.71 7.12 -15.80
CA ALA A 81 0.39 7.20 -16.43
C ALA A 81 -0.14 8.64 -16.45
N ASN A 82 -0.03 9.37 -15.35
CA ASN A 82 -0.50 10.75 -15.24
C ASN A 82 0.55 11.78 -15.69
N LYS A 83 1.74 11.34 -16.14
CA LYS A 83 2.81 12.19 -16.69
C LYS A 83 3.22 13.37 -15.79
N VAL A 84 3.18 13.18 -14.47
CA VAL A 84 3.62 14.21 -13.52
C VAL A 84 5.13 14.38 -13.61
N ASN A 85 5.61 15.61 -13.54
CA ASN A 85 7.04 15.90 -13.68
C ASN A 85 7.78 15.63 -12.36
N LEU A 86 8.90 14.90 -12.44
CA LEU A 86 9.77 14.63 -11.29
C LEU A 86 10.37 15.91 -10.67
N ILE A 87 10.45 17.01 -11.44
CA ILE A 87 10.94 18.30 -10.93
C ILE A 87 10.10 18.81 -9.76
N ASP A 88 8.82 18.45 -9.68
CA ASP A 88 7.94 18.89 -8.60
C ASP A 88 8.40 18.32 -7.25
N LEU A 89 8.98 17.11 -7.24
CA LEU A 89 9.60 16.50 -6.05
C LEU A 89 10.96 17.11 -5.69
N LEU A 90 11.66 17.71 -6.65
CA LEU A 90 12.95 18.36 -6.41
C LEU A 90 12.78 19.74 -5.78
N VAL A 91 11.83 20.53 -6.29
CA VAL A 91 11.71 21.93 -5.90
C VAL A 91 10.92 22.10 -4.60
N LEU A 92 9.92 21.23 -4.35
CA LEU A 92 9.08 21.28 -3.14
C LEU A 92 8.60 22.72 -2.83
N LYS A 93 8.18 23.47 -3.87
CA LYS A 93 7.98 24.93 -3.83
C LYS A 93 7.12 25.39 -2.65
N ASN A 94 6.11 24.60 -2.28
CA ASN A 94 5.11 24.95 -1.28
C ASN A 94 5.40 24.39 0.12
N TYR A 95 6.57 23.78 0.33
CA TYR A 95 6.95 23.21 1.62
C TYR A 95 7.83 24.18 2.42
N SER A 96 7.63 24.21 3.74
CA SER A 96 8.52 24.88 4.68
C SER A 96 9.92 24.24 4.67
N ASN A 97 10.91 24.93 5.24
CA ASN A 97 12.28 24.43 5.30
C ASN A 97 12.39 23.12 6.10
N GLU A 98 11.63 22.99 7.18
CA GLU A 98 11.59 21.78 8.02
C GLU A 98 11.00 20.60 7.24
N GLU A 99 9.90 20.82 6.53
CA GLU A 99 9.31 19.78 5.69
C GLU A 99 10.26 19.37 4.57
N LYS A 100 10.85 20.33 3.85
CA LYS A 100 11.87 20.06 2.82
C LYS A 100 13.00 19.20 3.36
N LYS A 101 13.54 19.57 4.52
CA LYS A 101 14.60 18.80 5.20
C LYS A 101 14.15 17.36 5.43
N ARG A 102 12.92 17.16 5.91
CA ARG A 102 12.38 15.82 6.17
C ARG A 102 12.24 14.98 4.91
N TRP A 103 11.79 15.57 3.80
CA TRP A 103 11.74 14.90 2.48
C TRP A 103 13.14 14.49 1.99
N TYR A 104 14.16 15.34 2.21
CA TYR A 104 15.55 15.02 1.89
C TYR A 104 16.14 13.94 2.80
N ASP A 105 15.97 14.06 4.11
CA ASP A 105 16.46 13.08 5.10
C ASP A 105 15.88 11.68 4.82
N MET A 106 14.61 11.60 4.40
CA MET A 106 13.97 10.35 4.00
C MET A 106 14.32 9.89 2.58
N ASN A 107 15.13 10.65 1.83
CA ASN A 107 15.51 10.37 0.45
C ASN A 107 14.31 10.00 -0.45
N VAL A 108 13.20 10.74 -0.33
CA VAL A 108 11.95 10.39 -1.03
C VAL A 108 12.13 10.35 -2.54
N LEU A 109 12.91 11.30 -3.09
CA LEU A 109 13.24 11.31 -4.51
C LEU A 109 13.96 10.03 -4.94
N GLY A 110 14.96 9.58 -4.18
CA GLY A 110 15.69 8.35 -4.48
C GLY A 110 14.79 7.12 -4.44
N GLN A 111 13.86 7.05 -3.48
CA GLN A 111 12.86 5.98 -3.41
C GLN A 111 11.96 5.96 -4.66
N VAL A 112 11.44 7.14 -5.08
CA VAL A 112 10.61 7.26 -6.29
C VAL A 112 11.39 6.86 -7.54
N LEU A 113 12.63 7.33 -7.70
CA LEU A 113 13.48 6.98 -8.83
C LEU A 113 13.75 5.47 -8.89
N ASN A 114 13.97 4.83 -7.75
CA ASN A 114 14.16 3.39 -7.70
C ASN A 114 12.92 2.63 -8.21
N VAL A 115 11.74 3.02 -7.74
CA VAL A 115 10.46 2.45 -8.17
C VAL A 115 10.25 2.62 -9.68
N LEU A 116 10.49 3.82 -10.22
CA LEU A 116 10.33 4.07 -11.66
C LEU A 116 11.34 3.30 -12.51
N ARG A 117 12.57 3.14 -12.03
CA ARG A 117 13.61 2.34 -12.68
C ARG A 117 13.23 0.86 -12.74
N GLU A 118 12.81 0.29 -11.61
CA GLU A 118 12.34 -1.10 -11.53
C GLU A 118 11.16 -1.34 -12.48
N HIS A 119 10.22 -0.38 -12.55
CA HIS A 119 9.06 -0.47 -13.43
C HIS A 119 9.46 -0.51 -14.91
N LYS A 120 10.38 0.36 -15.30
CA LYS A 120 10.90 0.41 -16.67
C LYS A 120 11.52 -0.92 -17.09
N VAL A 121 12.41 -1.48 -16.25
CA VAL A 121 13.06 -2.77 -16.50
C VAL A 121 12.01 -3.89 -16.62
N TYR A 122 10.98 -3.88 -15.77
CA TYR A 122 9.90 -4.85 -15.85
C TYR A 122 9.14 -4.76 -17.18
N CYS A 123 8.75 -3.56 -17.62
CA CYS A 123 8.06 -3.35 -18.89
C CYS A 123 8.91 -3.75 -20.11
N GLU A 124 10.22 -3.46 -20.08
CA GLU A 124 11.16 -3.88 -21.12
C GLU A 124 11.26 -5.41 -21.21
N ASN A 125 11.38 -6.09 -20.06
CA ASN A 125 11.42 -7.55 -19.99
C ASN A 125 10.10 -8.18 -20.47
N LEU A 126 8.95 -7.62 -20.09
CA LEU A 126 7.66 -8.07 -20.59
C LEU A 126 7.56 -7.94 -22.11
N SER A 127 7.97 -6.79 -22.66
CA SER A 127 7.94 -6.54 -24.09
C SER A 127 8.84 -7.52 -24.84
N TYR A 128 10.06 -7.76 -24.33
CA TYR A 128 10.98 -8.74 -24.89
C TYR A 128 10.43 -10.17 -24.86
N ASN A 129 9.82 -10.58 -23.74
CA ASN A 129 9.23 -11.91 -23.61
C ASN A 129 8.02 -12.10 -24.53
N PHE A 130 7.20 -11.05 -24.70
CA PHE A 130 6.07 -11.08 -25.63
C PHE A 130 6.54 -11.24 -27.08
N LEU A 131 7.55 -10.47 -27.49
CA LEU A 131 8.14 -10.60 -28.84
C LEU A 131 8.71 -12.01 -29.07
N LYS A 132 9.47 -12.55 -28.10
CA LYS A 132 10.01 -13.91 -28.19
C LYS A 132 8.96 -15.00 -28.30
N GLN A 133 7.83 -14.86 -27.60
CA GLN A 133 6.73 -15.81 -27.70
C GLN A 133 6.09 -15.78 -29.08
N ASN A 134 5.94 -14.60 -29.68
CA ASN A 134 5.41 -14.48 -31.03
C ASN A 134 6.37 -15.06 -32.07
N ASP A 135 7.68 -14.79 -31.97
CA ASP A 135 8.69 -15.38 -32.86
C ASP A 135 8.72 -16.92 -32.77
N TYR A 136 8.55 -17.47 -31.56
CA TYR A 136 8.44 -18.92 -31.35
C TYR A 136 7.15 -19.50 -31.97
N GLN A 137 6.01 -18.81 -31.85
CA GLN A 137 4.77 -19.25 -32.48
C GLN A 137 4.83 -19.14 -34.01
N GLU A 138 5.44 -18.08 -34.56
CA GLU A 138 5.64 -17.94 -36.00
C GLU A 138 6.59 -19.02 -36.56
N SER A 139 7.68 -19.33 -35.86
CA SER A 139 8.58 -20.43 -36.26
C SER A 139 7.90 -21.81 -36.19
N LEU A 140 7.03 -22.07 -35.20
CA LEU A 140 6.20 -23.28 -35.16
C LEU A 140 5.18 -23.34 -36.31
N ASN A 141 4.56 -22.21 -36.65
CA ASN A 141 3.61 -22.11 -37.76
C ASN A 141 4.28 -22.23 -39.15
N GLN A 142 5.56 -21.88 -39.27
CA GLN A 142 6.35 -22.13 -40.48
C GLN A 142 6.87 -23.58 -40.53
N ALA A 143 7.22 -24.18 -39.38
CA ALA A 143 7.66 -25.57 -39.29
C ALA A 143 6.52 -26.58 -39.52
N SER A 144 5.26 -26.20 -39.28
CA SER A 144 4.08 -27.03 -39.59
C SER A 144 3.71 -27.06 -41.07
N PHE A 145 4.47 -26.35 -41.93
CA PHE A 145 4.32 -26.35 -43.39
C PHE A 145 5.36 -27.22 -44.12
N ILE A 146 6.17 -28.00 -43.39
CA ILE A 146 6.96 -29.07 -44.02
C ILE A 146 5.98 -30.19 -44.38
N ASP A 147 5.70 -30.30 -45.68
CA ASP A 147 4.96 -31.36 -46.33
C ASP A 147 5.45 -32.73 -45.83
N ILE A 148 4.71 -33.33 -44.90
CA ILE A 148 4.80 -34.78 -44.69
C ILE A 148 3.99 -35.38 -45.83
N SER A 149 4.67 -35.57 -46.97
CA SER A 149 4.25 -36.51 -48.01
C SER A 149 3.80 -37.81 -47.34
N PRO A 150 2.64 -38.38 -47.73
CA PRO A 150 2.15 -39.62 -47.14
C PRO A 150 3.06 -40.78 -47.56
N PHE A 151 4.11 -41.02 -46.78
CA PHE A 151 4.84 -42.27 -46.83
C PHE A 151 4.04 -43.32 -46.06
N ASP A 152 3.83 -44.46 -46.72
CA ASP A 152 2.94 -45.56 -46.38
C ASP A 152 2.83 -45.89 -44.88
N ILE A 153 1.61 -45.77 -44.35
CA ILE A 153 1.20 -46.44 -43.10
C ILE A 153 0.87 -47.88 -43.47
N SER A 154 1.90 -48.69 -43.65
CA SER A 154 1.80 -50.14 -43.61
C SER A 154 2.95 -50.73 -42.80
N ASP A 155 3.16 -50.22 -41.59
CA ASP A 155 3.91 -50.90 -40.54
C ASP A 155 3.49 -50.38 -39.15
N VAL A 156 2.21 -50.61 -38.82
CA VAL A 156 1.78 -50.61 -37.41
C VAL A 156 1.95 -52.04 -36.89
N ARG A 157 3.07 -52.27 -36.19
CA ARG A 157 3.18 -53.22 -35.07
C ARG A 157 4.50 -52.99 -34.36
N ASN A 158 4.52 -52.07 -33.40
CA ASN A 158 4.86 -52.44 -32.02
C ASN A 158 4.65 -51.29 -31.05
N GLU A 159 4.01 -51.66 -29.95
CA GLU A 159 3.72 -50.87 -28.76
C GLU A 159 5.01 -50.36 -28.07
N ASN A 160 4.83 -49.24 -27.36
CA ASN A 160 5.58 -48.76 -26.19
C ASN A 160 6.34 -47.44 -26.39
N ASN A 161 5.61 -46.32 -26.34
CA ASN A 161 6.00 -45.16 -25.52
C ASN A 161 4.86 -44.13 -25.47
N MET A 162 3.99 -44.28 -24.46
CA MET A 162 3.09 -43.23 -24.01
C MET A 162 3.92 -42.16 -23.27
N VAL A 163 4.39 -41.15 -23.99
CA VAL A 163 4.74 -39.86 -23.37
C VAL A 163 3.56 -38.94 -23.60
N SER A 164 2.76 -38.78 -22.54
CA SER A 164 1.61 -37.91 -22.47
C SER A 164 1.99 -36.47 -22.80
N ILE A 165 1.73 -36.05 -24.03
CA ILE A 165 1.65 -34.63 -24.41
C ILE A 165 0.43 -34.07 -23.69
N LYS A 166 0.64 -33.55 -22.47
CA LYS A 166 -0.35 -32.70 -21.81
C LYS A 166 -0.33 -31.37 -22.55
N ASN A 167 -1.26 -31.21 -23.49
CA ASN A 167 -1.71 -29.90 -23.96
C ASN A 167 -2.12 -29.06 -22.75
N GLN A 168 -1.23 -28.21 -22.27
CA GLN A 168 -1.56 -27.15 -21.33
C GLN A 168 -2.12 -25.97 -22.13
N ASN A 169 -3.34 -26.14 -22.64
CA ASN A 169 -4.23 -25.00 -22.79
C ASN A 169 -4.67 -24.64 -21.37
N GLN A 170 -3.82 -23.91 -20.65
CA GLN A 170 -4.21 -23.26 -19.41
C GLN A 170 -5.29 -22.24 -19.77
N THR A 171 -6.50 -22.62 -19.39
CA THR A 171 -7.66 -21.76 -19.28
C THR A 171 -7.26 -20.46 -18.57
N ASN A 172 -7.58 -19.34 -19.23
CA ASN A 172 -7.59 -18.00 -18.66
C ASN A 172 -8.46 -18.00 -17.40
N THR A 173 -7.84 -18.27 -16.25
CA THR A 173 -8.38 -17.83 -14.96
C THR A 173 -7.85 -16.42 -14.75
N ASN A 174 -8.72 -15.44 -14.96
CA ASN A 174 -8.59 -14.09 -14.42
C ASN A 174 -8.50 -14.17 -12.90
N GLN A 175 -7.32 -14.48 -12.39
CA GLN A 175 -6.91 -14.15 -11.04
C GLN A 175 -6.03 -12.91 -11.19
N ASN A 176 -6.47 -11.82 -10.55
CA ASN A 176 -5.67 -10.61 -10.33
C ASN A 176 -4.41 -10.98 -9.55
N SER A 177 -3.43 -11.58 -10.22
CA SER A 177 -2.07 -11.62 -9.76
C SER A 177 -1.55 -10.20 -9.95
N THR A 178 -1.56 -9.42 -8.87
CA THR A 178 -0.71 -8.23 -8.79
C THR A 178 0.72 -8.74 -8.91
N SER A 179 1.20 -8.89 -10.15
CA SER A 179 2.56 -9.28 -10.46
C SER A 179 3.47 -8.28 -9.77
N ASN A 180 4.08 -8.71 -8.66
CA ASN A 180 4.87 -7.83 -7.83
C ASN A 180 6.19 -7.59 -8.56
N TRP A 181 6.17 -6.60 -9.47
CA TRP A 181 7.28 -6.27 -10.36
C TRP A 181 8.41 -5.53 -9.64
N SER A 182 8.10 -4.96 -8.47
CA SER A 182 9.04 -4.24 -7.63
C SER A 182 9.45 -5.07 -6.43
N HIS A 183 10.74 -5.05 -6.09
CA HIS A 183 11.21 -5.58 -4.80
C HIS A 183 10.73 -4.70 -3.64
N MET A 184 10.59 -3.40 -3.91
CA MET A 184 10.06 -2.41 -2.98
C MET A 184 8.55 -2.26 -3.19
N THR A 185 7.72 -2.73 -2.25
CA THR A 185 6.25 -2.66 -2.39
C THR A 185 5.67 -1.28 -2.07
N HIS A 186 6.36 -0.49 -1.25
CA HIS A 186 5.96 0.84 -0.81
C HIS A 186 7.16 1.77 -0.69
N ILE A 187 6.95 3.06 -0.91
CA ILE A 187 7.85 4.15 -0.49
C ILE A 187 7.37 4.77 0.81
N SER A 188 8.29 5.33 1.59
CA SER A 188 7.99 6.08 2.80
C SER A 188 8.12 7.57 2.52
N ILE A 189 7.09 8.35 2.85
CA ILE A 189 7.11 9.81 2.77
C ILE A 189 6.76 10.44 4.13
N PRO A 190 7.16 11.70 4.37
CA PRO A 190 6.65 12.45 5.51
C PRO A 190 5.11 12.55 5.44
N ALA A 191 4.43 12.11 6.49
CA ALA A 191 3.00 12.37 6.62
C ALA A 191 2.77 13.84 7.00
N ALA A 192 1.69 14.43 6.50
CA ALA A 192 1.25 15.77 6.90
C ALA A 192 0.68 15.80 8.33
N TYR A 193 0.36 14.63 8.89
CA TYR A 193 -0.25 14.49 10.20
C TYR A 193 0.65 13.75 11.17
N LYS A 194 0.44 13.98 12.46
CA LYS A 194 1.08 13.26 13.57
C LYS A 194 0.01 12.47 14.32
N ALA A 195 0.32 11.24 14.69
CA ALA A 195 -0.59 10.41 15.46
C ALA A 195 -0.79 11.03 16.85
N GLY A 196 -1.97 10.85 17.42
CA GLY A 196 -2.29 11.42 18.72
C GLY A 196 -3.78 11.53 18.98
N ILE A 197 -4.11 12.15 20.10
CA ILE A 197 -5.50 12.35 20.54
C ILE A 197 -5.76 13.86 20.58
N THR A 198 -6.82 14.28 19.90
CA THR A 198 -7.40 15.62 20.06
C THR A 198 -8.61 15.50 20.98
N LEU A 199 -8.62 16.25 22.07
CA LEU A 199 -9.72 16.25 23.02
C LEU A 199 -10.55 17.52 22.84
N PHE A 200 -11.81 17.36 22.45
CA PHE A 200 -12.78 18.45 22.39
C PHE A 200 -13.53 18.49 23.71
N ALA A 201 -13.42 19.56 24.49
CA ALA A 201 -14.14 19.71 25.76
C ALA A 201 -14.98 20.99 25.76
N HIS A 202 -16.15 20.94 26.41
CA HIS A 202 -16.96 22.12 26.62
C HIS A 202 -16.23 23.12 27.52
N ARG A 203 -16.10 24.39 27.11
CA ARG A 203 -15.34 25.43 27.84
C ARG A 203 -15.70 25.59 29.32
N ASN A 204 -16.93 25.27 29.69
CA ASN A 204 -17.42 25.39 31.07
C ASN A 204 -17.46 24.05 31.82
N SER A 205 -16.85 22.97 31.31
CA SER A 205 -16.77 21.71 32.03
C SER A 205 -15.66 21.73 33.06
N GLU A 206 -15.81 20.95 34.13
CA GLU A 206 -14.75 20.75 35.14
C GLU A 206 -13.47 20.22 34.49
N LEU A 207 -13.62 19.23 33.59
CA LEU A 207 -12.52 18.66 32.81
C LEU A 207 -11.74 19.73 32.02
N PHE A 208 -12.43 20.72 31.43
CA PHE A 208 -11.73 21.79 30.70
C PHE A 208 -10.84 22.61 31.63
N ASN A 209 -11.30 22.89 32.85
CA ASN A 209 -10.52 23.64 33.84
C ASN A 209 -9.34 22.81 34.37
N GLU A 210 -9.54 21.51 34.60
CA GLU A 210 -8.50 20.56 35.04
C GLU A 210 -7.38 20.47 33.99
N ILE A 211 -7.74 20.23 32.72
CA ILE A 211 -6.79 20.23 31.60
C ILE A 211 -6.06 21.56 31.49
N LEU A 212 -6.73 22.69 31.76
CA LEU A 212 -6.09 24.01 31.74
C LEU A 212 -5.01 24.18 32.80
N SER A 213 -5.20 23.55 33.96
CA SER A 213 -4.29 23.62 35.10
C SER A 213 -3.12 22.66 35.01
N GLU A 214 -3.18 21.66 34.12
CA GLU A 214 -2.10 20.70 33.93
C GLU A 214 -0.89 21.32 33.21
N MET A 215 0.28 21.23 33.86
CA MET A 215 1.51 21.92 33.46
C MET A 215 2.24 21.26 32.28
N GLU A 216 1.86 20.01 31.94
CA GLU A 216 2.53 19.20 30.93
C GLU A 216 1.97 19.34 29.51
N LEU A 217 0.89 20.10 29.31
CA LEU A 217 0.34 20.30 27.97
C LEU A 217 1.20 21.30 27.17
N PRO A 218 1.61 20.97 25.94
CA PRO A 218 2.44 21.84 25.13
C PRO A 218 1.78 23.21 24.98
N ASN A 219 2.53 24.27 25.30
CA ASN A 219 2.08 25.64 25.31
C ASN A 219 1.24 25.98 24.07
N ARG A 220 0.07 26.56 24.35
CA ARG A 220 -0.89 27.03 23.34
C ARG A 220 -0.19 27.96 22.35
N LYS A 221 -0.28 27.65 21.07
CA LYS A 221 -0.16 28.66 20.01
C LYS A 221 -1.49 29.37 19.84
#